data_AF-A0A2A5Y081-F1
#
_entry.id   AF-A0A2A5Y081-F1
#
_cell.length_a   1.000
_cell.length_b   1.000
_cell.length_c   1.000
_cell.angle_alpha   90.00
_cell.angle_beta   90.00
_cell.angle_gamma   90.00
#
_symmetry.space_group_name_H-M   'P 1'
#
loop_
_entity.id
_entity.type
_entity.pdbx_description
1 polymer ?
#
loop_
_entity_poly.entity_id
_entity_poly.type
_entity_poly.pdbx_seq_one_letter_code
_entity_poly.pdbx_strand_id
1 'polypeptide(L)'
;MADRAQQLGRYCRYETCLSPRLSELAILTTARIWDAAYEWQAHLPPARAAGLSEEVIIALAADRRPVFTNLDEDLVYSFTRELNQTRSVSDDLFERTVSELGTEATVDLVGILGYYSLISMTIKAFDVPAPDAV
;
A
#
# COMPACT_ATOMS: atom_id res chain seq x y z
N MET A 1 -14.03 17.59 -4.99
CA MET A 1 -13.48 16.39 -4.33
C MET A 1 -12.30 15.82 -5.09
N ALA A 2 -12.42 15.56 -6.40
CA ALA A 2 -11.34 15.03 -7.25
C ALA A 2 -10.00 15.79 -7.11
N ASP A 3 -9.99 17.12 -7.21
CA ASP A 3 -8.75 17.92 -7.10
C ASP A 3 -8.04 17.75 -5.76
N ARG A 4 -8.81 17.61 -4.67
CA ARG A 4 -8.25 17.39 -3.32
C ARG A 4 -7.64 16.00 -3.20
N ALA A 5 -8.33 14.99 -3.73
CA ALA A 5 -7.79 13.63 -3.81
C ALA A 5 -6.52 13.58 -4.68
N GLN A 6 -6.48 14.32 -5.80
CA GLN A 6 -5.29 14.40 -6.64
C GLN A 6 -4.10 15.06 -5.91
N GLN A 7 -4.34 16.13 -5.14
CA GLN A 7 -3.30 16.77 -4.33
C GLN A 7 -2.72 15.81 -3.29
N LEU A 8 -3.57 15.10 -2.55
CA LEU A 8 -3.10 14.07 -1.61
C LEU A 8 -2.37 12.94 -2.32
N GLY A 9 -2.88 12.50 -3.48
CA GLY A 9 -2.24 11.47 -4.28
C GLY A 9 -0.89 11.86 -4.86
N ARG A 10 -0.66 13.14 -5.12
CA ARG A 10 0.66 13.68 -5.48
C ARG A 10 1.61 13.56 -4.30
N TYR A 11 1.17 13.98 -3.12
CA TYR A 11 1.96 13.88 -1.90
C TYR A 11 2.38 12.42 -1.63
N CYS A 12 1.41 11.50 -1.59
CA CYS A 12 1.64 10.07 -1.38
C CYS A 12 2.59 9.40 -2.38
N ARG A 13 2.73 9.95 -3.60
CA ARG A 13 3.58 9.36 -4.65
C ARG A 13 4.97 9.99 -4.73
N TYR A 14 5.10 11.28 -4.44
CA TYR A 14 6.31 12.05 -4.77
C TYR A 14 6.91 12.81 -3.61
N GLU A 15 6.14 13.06 -2.55
CA GLU A 15 6.55 13.93 -1.43
C GLU A 15 6.58 13.16 -0.10
N THR A 16 6.30 11.86 -0.13
CA THR A 16 6.35 10.99 1.04
C THR A 16 7.78 10.67 1.48
N CYS A 17 7.96 10.50 2.79
CA CYS A 17 9.18 10.00 3.45
C CYS A 17 9.41 8.50 3.25
N LEU A 18 8.38 7.73 2.83
CA LEU A 18 8.55 6.31 2.53
C LEU A 18 9.33 6.12 1.23
N SER A 19 10.24 5.13 1.25
CA SER A 19 10.92 4.73 0.00
C SER A 19 9.88 4.21 -1.01
N PRO A 20 10.13 4.36 -2.33
CA PRO A 20 9.21 3.86 -3.35
C PRO A 20 8.83 2.38 -3.17
N ARG A 21 9.77 1.53 -2.73
CA ARG A 21 9.52 0.10 -2.48
C ARG A 21 8.46 -0.12 -1.40
N LEU A 22 8.54 0.62 -0.29
CA LEU A 22 7.61 0.50 0.83
C LEU A 22 6.26 1.12 0.53
N SER A 23 6.24 2.28 -0.15
CA SER A 23 5.01 2.90 -0.62
C SER A 23 4.24 1.96 -1.56
N GLU A 24 4.91 1.39 -2.55
CA GLU A 24 4.28 0.46 -3.49
C GLU A 24 3.83 -0.85 -2.84
N LEU A 25 4.58 -1.37 -1.85
CA LEU A 25 4.13 -2.51 -1.03
C LEU A 25 2.82 -2.19 -0.28
N ALA A 26 2.72 -1.02 0.35
CA ALA A 26 1.50 -0.58 1.04
C ALA A 26 0.32 -0.43 0.06
N ILE A 27 0.58 0.11 -1.13
CA ILE A 27 -0.42 0.29 -2.18
C ILE A 27 -0.94 -1.05 -2.70
N LEU A 28 -0.05 -1.96 -3.13
CA LEU A 28 -0.44 -3.27 -3.63
C LEU A 28 -1.16 -4.10 -2.57
N THR A 29 -0.71 -4.04 -1.31
CA THR A 29 -1.39 -4.72 -0.21
C THR A 29 -2.81 -4.16 0.00
N THR A 30 -2.98 -2.84 -0.03
CA THR A 30 -4.29 -2.19 0.07
C THR A 30 -5.19 -2.54 -1.11
N ALA A 31 -4.68 -2.47 -2.34
CA ALA A 31 -5.41 -2.83 -3.54
C ALA A 31 -5.90 -4.28 -3.50
N ARG A 32 -5.07 -5.20 -2.97
CA ARG A 32 -5.46 -6.60 -2.76
C ARG A 32 -6.59 -6.74 -1.74
N ILE A 33 -6.52 -6.04 -0.60
CA ILE A 33 -7.56 -6.08 0.45
C ILE A 33 -8.92 -5.66 -0.10
N TRP A 34 -8.95 -4.70 -1.02
CA TRP A 34 -10.17 -4.18 -1.64
C TRP A 34 -10.60 -4.93 -2.92
N ASP A 35 -9.82 -5.91 -3.39
CA ASP A 35 -9.97 -6.52 -4.71
C ASP A 35 -10.10 -5.46 -5.84
N ALA A 36 -9.29 -4.41 -5.78
CA ALA A 36 -9.29 -3.29 -6.73
C ALA A 36 -8.32 -3.57 -7.89
N ALA A 37 -8.81 -4.30 -8.90
CA ALA A 37 -7.99 -4.78 -10.02
C ALA A 37 -7.32 -3.66 -10.85
N TYR A 38 -8.01 -2.54 -11.06
CA TYR A 38 -7.43 -1.37 -11.73
C TYR A 38 -6.21 -0.86 -10.96
N GLU A 39 -6.37 -0.67 -9.65
CA GLU A 39 -5.31 -0.14 -8.77
C GLU A 39 -4.11 -1.09 -8.74
N TRP A 40 -4.40 -2.38 -8.56
CA TRP A 40 -3.40 -3.43 -8.58
C TRP A 40 -2.56 -3.38 -9.87
N GLN A 41 -3.21 -3.38 -11.04
CA GLN A 41 -2.50 -3.37 -12.32
C GLN A 41 -1.72 -2.08 -12.55
N ALA A 42 -2.28 -0.92 -12.19
CA ALA A 42 -1.62 0.37 -12.33
C ALA A 42 -0.33 0.46 -11.49
N HIS A 43 -0.29 -0.23 -10.34
CA HIS A 43 0.82 -0.20 -9.41
C HIS A 43 1.82 -1.35 -9.53
N LEU A 44 1.55 -2.37 -10.37
CA LEU A 44 2.54 -3.42 -10.67
C LEU A 44 3.84 -2.88 -11.31
N PRO A 45 3.80 -2.04 -12.37
CA PRO A 45 5.01 -1.47 -12.96
C PRO A 45 5.86 -0.64 -11.97
N PRO A 46 5.30 0.34 -11.21
CA PRO A 46 6.11 1.10 -10.26
C PRO A 46 6.63 0.24 -9.09
N ALA A 47 5.86 -0.74 -8.60
CA ALA A 47 6.35 -1.67 -7.58
C ALA A 47 7.60 -2.45 -8.04
N ARG A 48 7.56 -2.98 -9.26
CA ARG A 48 8.72 -3.66 -9.86
C ARG A 48 9.89 -2.71 -10.09
N ALA A 49 9.63 -1.50 -10.59
CA ALA A 49 10.65 -0.49 -10.79
C ALA A 49 11.31 -0.03 -9.48
N ALA A 50 10.55 -0.03 -8.38
CA ALA A 50 11.03 0.25 -7.03
C ALA A 50 11.82 -0.90 -6.39
N GLY A 51 11.89 -2.06 -7.05
CA GLY A 51 12.65 -3.23 -6.58
C GLY A 51 11.90 -4.14 -5.61
N LEU A 52 10.57 -4.05 -5.53
CA LEU A 52 9.78 -5.05 -4.80
C LEU A 52 9.92 -6.42 -5.49
N SER A 53 10.22 -7.47 -4.74
CA SER A 53 10.49 -8.78 -5.34
C SER A 53 9.25 -9.40 -5.97
N GLU A 54 9.45 -10.17 -7.03
CA GLU A 54 8.34 -10.84 -7.72
C GLU A 54 7.69 -11.88 -6.81
N GLU A 55 8.45 -12.51 -5.91
CA GLU A 55 7.93 -13.43 -4.89
C GLU A 55 6.93 -12.75 -3.95
N VAL A 56 7.22 -11.50 -3.55
CA VAL A 56 6.29 -10.71 -2.73
C VAL A 56 5.04 -10.38 -3.53
N ILE A 57 5.19 -9.90 -4.77
CA ILE A 57 4.06 -9.57 -5.65
C ILE A 57 3.16 -10.79 -5.89
N ILE A 58 3.74 -11.97 -6.18
CA ILE A 58 3.01 -13.22 -6.38
C ILE A 58 2.26 -13.64 -5.11
N ALA A 59 2.89 -13.53 -3.94
CA ALA A 59 2.25 -13.86 -2.67
C ALA A 59 1.06 -12.92 -2.39
N LEU A 60 1.24 -11.61 -2.59
CA LEU A 60 0.18 -10.62 -2.46
C LEU A 60 -0.97 -10.90 -3.44
N ALA A 61 -0.68 -11.20 -4.71
CA ALA A 61 -1.70 -11.54 -5.71
C ALA A 61 -2.57 -12.74 -5.28
N ALA A 62 -1.95 -13.71 -4.62
CA ALA A 62 -2.62 -14.89 -4.07
C ALA A 62 -3.32 -14.65 -2.72
N ASP A 63 -3.35 -13.41 -2.22
CA ASP A 63 -3.76 -13.03 -0.85
C ASP A 63 -3.06 -13.87 0.24
N ARG A 64 -1.80 -14.21 0.03
CA ARG A 64 -0.96 -14.92 1.00
C ARG A 64 0.06 -13.96 1.62
N ARG A 65 0.43 -14.22 2.87
CA ARG A 65 1.54 -13.51 3.52
C ARG A 65 2.84 -13.80 2.76
N PRO A 66 3.54 -12.78 2.24
CA PRO A 66 4.87 -12.96 1.65
C PRO A 66 5.89 -13.39 2.70
N VAL A 67 6.98 -14.00 2.24
CA VAL A 67 8.18 -14.17 3.06
C VAL A 67 9.07 -12.97 2.79
N PHE A 68 9.30 -12.15 3.82
CA PHE A 68 10.11 -10.96 3.72
C PHE A 68 11.53 -11.23 4.21
N THR A 69 12.51 -10.72 3.46
CA THR A 69 13.92 -10.67 3.90
C THR A 69 14.21 -9.38 4.66
N ASN A 70 13.52 -8.29 4.27
CA ASN A 70 13.69 -6.97 4.88
C ASN A 70 12.65 -6.76 5.98
N LEU A 71 13.09 -6.28 7.16
CA LEU A 71 12.21 -6.02 8.29
C LEU A 71 11.19 -4.91 7.98
N ASP A 72 11.61 -3.88 7.26
CA ASP A 72 10.76 -2.75 6.88
C ASP A 72 9.54 -3.19 6.05
N GLU A 73 9.70 -4.13 5.11
CA GLU A 73 8.61 -4.71 4.33
C GLU A 73 7.64 -5.49 5.21
N ASP A 74 8.17 -6.31 6.13
CA ASP A 74 7.37 -7.11 7.04
C ASP A 74 6.47 -6.24 7.93
N LEU A 75 7.04 -5.14 8.44
CA LEU A 75 6.33 -4.16 9.26
C LEU A 75 5.28 -3.41 8.43
N VAL A 76 5.63 -2.89 7.25
CA VAL A 76 4.69 -2.20 6.36
C VAL A 76 3.52 -3.11 5.96
N TYR A 77 3.79 -4.34 5.54
CA TYR A 77 2.75 -5.31 5.20
C TYR A 77 1.85 -5.61 6.40
N SER A 78 2.44 -5.91 7.56
CA SER A 78 1.69 -6.27 8.77
C SER A 78 0.82 -5.10 9.25
N PHE A 79 1.38 -3.90 9.30
CA PHE A 79 0.67 -2.69 9.70
C PHE A 79 -0.49 -2.40 8.74
N THR A 80 -0.24 -2.51 7.43
CA THR A 80 -1.25 -2.33 6.39
C THR A 80 -2.42 -3.30 6.55
N ARG A 81 -2.13 -4.58 6.75
CA ARG A 81 -3.15 -5.63 6.95
C ARG A 81 -3.92 -5.40 8.25
N GLU A 82 -3.24 -5.21 9.37
CA GLU A 82 -3.87 -5.08 10.68
C GLU A 82 -4.80 -3.86 10.72
N LEU A 83 -4.32 -2.70 10.27
CA LEU A 83 -5.11 -1.46 10.29
C LEU A 83 -6.36 -1.58 9.39
N ASN A 84 -6.22 -2.08 8.16
CA ASN A 84 -7.35 -2.16 7.24
C ASN A 84 -8.39 -3.22 7.66
N GLN A 85 -7.95 -4.35 8.23
CA GLN A 85 -8.83 -5.48 8.52
C GLN A 85 -9.46 -5.38 9.91
N THR A 86 -8.68 -4.93 10.91
CA THR A 86 -9.13 -4.86 12.31
C THR A 86 -9.60 -3.47 12.71
N ARG A 87 -9.25 -2.43 11.93
CA ARG A 87 -9.48 -1.01 12.25
C ARG A 87 -8.67 -0.52 13.45
N SER A 88 -7.60 -1.23 13.78
CA SER A 88 -6.65 -0.91 14.83
C SER A 88 -5.26 -1.44 14.48
N VAL A 89 -4.23 -0.94 15.15
CA VAL A 89 -2.89 -1.50 15.14
C VAL A 89 -2.51 -1.77 16.59
N SER A 90 -1.94 -2.94 16.87
CA SER A 90 -1.46 -3.26 18.21
C SER A 90 -0.30 -2.34 18.63
N ASP A 91 -0.18 -2.05 19.92
CA ASP A 91 0.88 -1.18 20.44
C ASP A 91 2.29 -1.70 20.07
N ASP A 92 2.53 -3.02 20.16
CA ASP A 92 3.79 -3.65 19.74
C ASP A 92 4.12 -3.38 18.27
N LEU A 93 3.14 -3.58 17.36
CA LEU A 93 3.38 -3.37 15.94
C LEU A 93 3.59 -1.89 15.62
N PHE A 94 2.83 -1.00 16.28
CA PHE A 94 2.98 0.44 16.13
C PHE A 94 4.38 0.90 16.58
N GLU A 95 4.80 0.52 17.78
CA GLU A 95 6.11 0.87 18.34
C GLU A 95 7.26 0.36 17.47
N ARG A 96 7.19 -0.89 17.01
CA ARG A 96 8.21 -1.47 16.12
C ARG A 96 8.26 -0.77 14.76
N THR A 97 7.10 -0.45 14.19
CA THR A 97 7.01 0.30 12.92
C THR A 97 7.61 1.69 13.05
N VAL A 98 7.27 2.42 14.12
CA VAL A 98 7.85 3.75 14.39
C VAL A 98 9.35 3.66 14.66
N SER A 99 9.81 2.64 15.38
CA SER A 99 11.23 2.46 15.67
C SER A 99 12.05 2.18 14.41
N GLU A 100 11.51 1.42 13.45
CA GLU A 100 12.20 1.07 12.21
C GLU A 100 12.12 2.19 11.16
N LEU A 101 10.92 2.74 10.94
CA LEU A 101 10.67 3.69 9.85
C LEU A 101 10.82 5.15 10.28
N GLY A 102 10.68 5.44 11.57
CA GLY A 102 10.52 6.78 12.12
C GLY A 102 9.07 7.25 12.10
N THR A 103 8.78 8.26 12.93
CA THR A 103 7.43 8.81 13.11
C THR A 103 6.87 9.41 11.83
N GLU A 104 7.65 10.20 11.09
CA GLU A 104 7.19 10.86 9.85
C GLU A 104 6.80 9.84 8.78
N ALA A 105 7.64 8.84 8.53
CA ALA A 105 7.34 7.77 7.58
C ALA A 105 6.13 6.91 8.02
N THR A 106 5.90 6.76 9.32
CA THR A 106 4.71 6.05 9.84
C THR A 106 3.43 6.86 9.64
N VAL A 107 3.48 8.19 9.81
CA VAL A 107 2.35 9.08 9.47
C VAL A 107 2.04 8.99 7.98
N ASP A 108 3.07 9.01 7.14
CA ASP A 108 2.93 8.86 5.70
C ASP A 108 2.37 7.51 5.29
N LEU A 109 2.78 6.42 5.95
CA LEU A 109 2.19 5.10 5.75
C LEU A 109 0.66 5.19 5.95
N VAL A 110 0.20 5.72 7.08
CA VAL A 110 -1.24 5.90 7.35
C VAL A 110 -1.91 6.76 6.27
N GLY A 111 -1.25 7.83 5.82
CA GLY A 111 -1.73 8.69 4.74
C GLY A 111 -1.92 7.94 3.41
N ILE A 112 -0.93 7.13 3.01
CA ILE A 112 -0.99 6.27 1.83
C ILE A 112 -2.14 5.26 1.97
N LEU A 113 -2.26 4.58 3.11
CA LEU A 113 -3.32 3.60 3.35
C LEU A 113 -4.72 4.21 3.23
N GLY A 114 -4.92 5.39 3.81
CA GLY A 114 -6.18 6.12 3.70
C GLY A 114 -6.48 6.56 2.27
N TYR A 115 -5.50 7.12 1.58
CA TYR A 115 -5.65 7.58 0.20
C TYR A 115 -5.96 6.43 -0.77
N TYR A 116 -5.20 5.34 -0.72
CA TYR A 116 -5.42 4.20 -1.61
C TYR A 116 -6.62 3.36 -1.23
N SER A 117 -7.07 3.41 0.03
CA SER A 117 -8.41 2.91 0.39
C SER A 117 -9.51 3.74 -0.28
N LEU A 118 -9.42 5.07 -0.25
CA LEU A 118 -10.37 5.94 -0.96
C LEU A 118 -10.40 5.67 -2.47
N ILE A 119 -9.23 5.50 -3.10
CA ILE A 119 -9.15 5.19 -4.53
C ILE A 119 -9.72 3.80 -4.82
N SER A 120 -9.35 2.79 -4.04
CA SER A 120 -9.89 1.43 -4.16
C SER A 120 -11.41 1.41 -3.98
N MET A 121 -11.94 2.10 -2.97
CA MET A 121 -13.38 2.28 -2.77
C MET A 121 -14.05 2.94 -3.98
N THR A 122 -13.42 3.96 -4.56
CA THR A 122 -13.94 4.62 -5.77
C THR A 122 -14.00 3.64 -6.94
N ILE A 123 -12.92 2.88 -7.19
CA ILE A 123 -12.87 1.85 -8.23
C ILE A 123 -13.98 0.82 -8.04
N LYS A 124 -14.16 0.31 -6.81
CA LYS A 124 -15.19 -0.70 -6.50
C LYS A 124 -16.61 -0.16 -6.56
N ALA A 125 -16.85 1.06 -6.05
CA ALA A 125 -18.17 1.66 -6.02
C ALA A 125 -18.69 2.03 -7.41
N PHE A 126 -17.80 2.37 -8.35
CA PHE A 126 -18.14 2.78 -9.70
C PHE A 126 -17.83 1.72 -10.77
N ASP A 127 -17.47 0.50 -10.37
CA ASP A 127 -17.14 -0.63 -11.25
C ASP A 127 -16.16 -0.23 -12.37
N VAL A 128 -15.07 0.46 -11.98
CA VAL A 128 -14.07 0.94 -12.93
C VAL A 128 -13.31 -0.27 -13.49
N PRO A 129 -13.35 -0.53 -14.81
CA PRO A 129 -12.71 -1.69 -15.40
C PRO A 129 -11.19 -1.56 -15.28
N ALA A 130 -10.52 -2.66 -14.96
CA ALA A 130 -9.07 -2.71 -15.01
C ALA A 130 -8.58 -2.52 -16.46
N PRO A 131 -7.38 -1.96 -16.68
CA PRO A 131 -6.76 -1.94 -17.99
C PRO A 131 -6.75 -3.33 -18.64
N ASP A 132 -6.85 -3.39 -19.97
CA ASP A 132 -6.60 -4.65 -20.67
C ASP A 132 -5.18 -5.12 -20.33
N ALA A 133 -5.04 -6.40 -19.97
CA ALA A 133 -3.73 -7.00 -19.77
C ALA A 133 -2.99 -7.00 -21.10
N VAL A 134 -1.92 -6.20 -21.21
CA VAL A 134 -1.01 -6.20 -22.36
C VAL A 134 -0.11 -7.42 -22.33
#